data_AF-A0A2M8BV17-F1
#
_entry.id   AF-A0A2M8BV17-F1
#
_cell.length_a   1.000
_cell.length_b   1.000
_cell.length_c   1.000
_cell.angle_alpha   90.00
_cell.angle_beta   90.00
_cell.angle_gamma   90.00
#
_symmetry.space_group_name_H-M   'P 1'
#
loop_
_entity.id
_entity.type
_entity.pdbx_description
1 polymer ?
#
loop_
_entity_poly.entity_id
_entity_poly.type
_entity_poly.pdbx_seq_one_letter_code
_entity_poly.pdbx_strand_id
1 'polypeptide(L)'
;MKQPCYSLERVKELVEIGQVFLSRRRALDMFPTPREAIAFARRVSKLLSIEHFSETVDLAADKADVYGLCIEGTGWYVKIYIDEYDPDRPETTFISLHPLERSIMTNAGKVEP
;
A
#
# COMPACT_ATOMS: atom_id res chain seq x y z
N MET A 1 6.99 11.33 15.08
CA MET A 1 6.79 10.21 14.12
C MET A 1 5.41 10.38 13.52
N LYS A 2 5.30 10.39 12.19
CA LYS A 2 4.01 10.52 11.48
C LYS A 2 3.18 9.24 11.69
N GLN A 3 1.85 9.34 11.65
CA GLN A 3 0.94 8.21 11.86
C GLN A 3 0.00 8.03 10.67
N PRO A 4 -0.28 6.79 10.24
CA PRO A 4 -1.26 6.50 9.20
C PRO A 4 -2.68 6.76 9.68
N CYS A 5 -3.58 7.00 8.73
CA CYS A 5 -5.01 7.08 8.95
C CYS A 5 -5.58 5.72 9.37
N TYR A 6 -5.13 4.64 8.73
CA TYR A 6 -5.54 3.27 9.03
C TYR A 6 -4.46 2.56 9.85
N SER A 7 -4.87 1.77 10.86
CA SER A 7 -3.88 0.97 11.60
C SER A 7 -3.29 -0.11 10.69
N LEU A 8 -1.97 -0.28 10.74
CA LEU A 8 -1.30 -1.33 9.95
C LEU A 8 -1.76 -2.73 10.34
N GLU A 9 -2.17 -2.93 11.59
CA GLU A 9 -2.79 -4.17 12.06
C GLU A 9 -4.07 -4.45 11.28
N ARG A 10 -4.98 -3.47 11.16
CA ARG A 10 -6.23 -3.61 10.41
C ARG A 10 -5.98 -3.92 8.93
N VAL A 11 -5.05 -3.19 8.31
CA VAL A 11 -4.64 -3.44 6.92
C VAL A 11 -4.12 -4.86 6.73
N LYS A 12 -3.28 -5.35 7.65
CA LYS A 12 -2.71 -6.71 7.57
C LYS A 12 -3.78 -7.79 7.73
N GLU A 13 -4.70 -7.61 8.68
CA GLU A 13 -5.83 -8.52 8.90
C GLU A 13 -6.69 -8.66 7.63
N LEU A 14 -7.14 -7.54 7.06
CA LEU A 14 -7.97 -7.53 5.84
C LEU A 14 -7.26 -8.22 4.67
N VAL A 15 -5.97 -7.93 4.47
CA VAL A 15 -5.17 -8.55 3.40
C VAL A 15 -5.00 -10.06 3.62
N GLU A 16 -4.83 -10.50 4.87
CA GLU A 16 -4.70 -11.92 5.24
C GLU A 16 -5.98 -12.71 4.96
N ILE A 17 -7.15 -12.17 5.30
CA ILE A 17 -8.45 -12.80 5.00
C ILE A 17 -8.89 -12.65 3.54
N GLY A 18 -8.06 -12.03 2.70
CA GLY A 18 -8.30 -11.92 1.26
C GLY A 18 -9.13 -10.71 0.83
N GLN A 19 -9.45 -9.79 1.75
CA GLN A 19 -10.10 -8.51 1.46
C GLN A 19 -9.09 -7.50 0.92
N VAL A 20 -8.51 -7.81 -0.23
CA VAL A 20 -7.48 -7.00 -0.89
C VAL A 20 -7.79 -6.83 -2.37
N PHE A 21 -7.76 -5.59 -2.83
CA PHE A 21 -7.89 -5.22 -4.22
C PHE A 21 -6.63 -4.49 -4.70
N LEU A 22 -6.16 -4.82 -5.90
CA LEU A 22 -5.05 -4.11 -6.52
C LEU A 22 -5.53 -3.12 -7.57
N SER A 23 -5.13 -1.86 -7.43
CA SER A 23 -5.36 -0.84 -8.44
C SER A 23 -4.70 -1.23 -9.76
N ARG A 24 -5.52 -1.35 -10.81
CA ARG A 24 -5.20 -1.94 -12.11
C ARG A 24 -4.11 -1.19 -12.90
N ARG A 25 -3.92 0.11 -12.65
CA ARG A 25 -3.25 1.04 -13.58
C ARG A 25 -1.72 1.02 -13.60
N ARG A 26 -1.04 0.42 -12.61
CA ARG A 26 0.43 0.40 -12.55
C ARG A 26 1.00 -0.91 -12.00
N ALA A 27 0.34 -1.50 -11.00
CA ALA A 27 0.83 -2.74 -10.40
C ALA A 27 0.74 -3.91 -11.38
N LEU A 28 -0.41 -4.12 -12.06
CA LEU A 28 -0.61 -5.33 -12.87
C LEU A 28 0.29 -5.43 -14.10
N ASP A 29 0.66 -4.31 -14.72
CA ASP A 29 1.54 -4.31 -15.90
C ASP A 29 2.99 -4.72 -15.57
N MET A 30 3.34 -4.69 -14.28
CA MET A 30 4.66 -5.07 -13.79
C MET A 30 4.81 -6.55 -13.46
N PHE A 31 3.71 -7.30 -13.41
CA PHE A 31 3.73 -8.71 -13.07
C PHE A 31 3.24 -9.55 -14.25
N PRO A 32 3.85 -10.71 -14.51
CA PRO A 32 3.40 -11.65 -15.55
C PRO A 32 1.93 -12.04 -15.42
N THR A 33 1.42 -12.10 -14.18
CA THR A 33 0.03 -12.47 -13.90
C THR A 33 -0.58 -11.64 -12.77
N PRO A 34 -1.91 -11.44 -12.76
CA PRO A 34 -2.60 -10.82 -11.61
C PRO A 34 -2.38 -11.57 -10.30
N ARG A 35 -2.19 -12.89 -10.36
CA ARG A 35 -1.91 -13.73 -9.19
C ARG A 35 -0.57 -13.36 -8.55
N GLU A 36 0.46 -13.14 -9.36
CA GLU A 36 1.78 -12.72 -8.88
C GLU A 36 1.75 -11.32 -8.30
N ALA A 37 1.00 -10.40 -8.92
CA ALA A 37 0.80 -9.06 -8.39
C ALA A 37 0.16 -9.10 -6.99
N ILE A 38 -0.91 -9.87 -6.81
CA ILE A 38 -1.59 -10.04 -5.52
C ILE A 38 -0.65 -10.69 -4.50
N ALA A 39 0.11 -11.71 -4.90
CA ALA A 39 1.09 -12.34 -4.02
C ALA A 39 2.19 -11.36 -3.58
N PHE A 40 2.66 -10.51 -4.49
CA PHE A 40 3.61 -9.43 -4.18
C PHE A 40 3.00 -8.43 -3.20
N ALA A 41 1.79 -7.95 -3.46
CA ALA A 41 1.09 -7.01 -2.59
C ALA A 41 0.89 -7.55 -1.16
N ARG A 42 0.51 -8.82 -1.03
CA ARG A 42 0.39 -9.52 0.26
C ARG A 42 1.74 -9.64 0.99
N ARG A 43 2.83 -9.82 0.25
CA ARG A 43 4.17 -9.84 0.84
C ARG A 43 4.55 -8.44 1.32
N VAL A 44 4.33 -7.41 0.49
CA VAL A 44 4.62 -6.02 0.83
C VAL A 44 3.83 -5.58 2.06
N SER A 45 2.53 -5.87 2.14
CA SER A 45 1.71 -5.48 3.29
C SER A 45 2.22 -6.07 4.60
N LYS A 46 2.77 -7.29 4.59
CA LYS A 46 3.39 -7.92 5.77
C LYS A 46 4.66 -7.20 6.21
N LEU A 47 5.45 -6.67 5.27
CA LEU A 47 6.69 -5.93 5.53
C LEU A 47 6.45 -4.51 6.03
N LEU A 48 5.28 -3.92 5.75
CA LEU A 48 4.97 -2.57 6.18
C LEU A 48 5.04 -2.43 7.70
N SER A 49 5.61 -1.30 8.11
CA SER A 49 5.80 -0.88 9.48
C SER A 49 5.63 0.63 9.52
N ILE A 50 5.52 1.19 10.73
CA ILE A 50 5.38 2.64 10.90
C ILE A 50 6.59 3.42 10.35
N GLU A 51 7.77 2.79 10.29
CA GLU A 51 9.00 3.37 9.77
C GLU A 51 8.89 3.69 8.27
N HIS A 52 8.14 2.87 7.53
CA HIS A 52 7.91 3.05 6.10
C HIS A 52 6.89 4.15 5.77
N PHE A 53 6.14 4.64 6.76
CA PHE A 53 5.07 5.60 6.53
C PHE A 53 5.61 6.98 6.13
N SER A 54 5.04 7.56 5.06
CA SER A 54 5.39 8.87 4.52
C SER A 54 4.35 9.92 4.88
N GLU A 55 3.09 9.71 4.52
CA GLU A 55 2.02 10.69 4.69
C GLU A 55 0.65 10.07 4.41
N THR A 56 -0.40 10.73 4.88
CA THR A 56 -1.78 10.49 4.45
C THR A 56 -2.15 11.56 3.43
N VAL A 57 -2.68 11.16 2.28
CA VAL A 57 -3.16 12.07 1.23
C VAL A 57 -4.69 12.00 1.13
N ASP A 58 -5.32 13.13 0.84
CA ASP A 58 -6.75 13.16 0.55
C ASP A 58 -7.01 12.64 -0.88
N LEU A 59 -7.98 11.75 -1.01
CA LEU A 59 -8.62 11.35 -2.26
C LEU A 59 -9.97 12.07 -2.37
N ALA A 60 -10.59 12.03 -3.55
CA ALA A 60 -11.85 12.75 -3.79
C ALA A 60 -13.00 12.38 -2.82
N ALA A 61 -12.98 11.17 -2.28
CA ALA A 61 -14.02 10.65 -1.37
C ALA A 61 -13.45 9.93 -0.15
N ASP A 62 -12.12 9.87 0.01
CA ASP A 62 -11.48 9.01 1.01
C ASP A 62 -10.07 9.54 1.37
N LYS A 63 -9.35 8.85 2.24
CA LYS A 63 -7.93 9.11 2.54
C LYS A 63 -7.08 7.93 2.12
N ALA A 64 -5.84 8.19 1.76
CA ALA A 64 -4.88 7.14 1.42
C ALA A 64 -3.59 7.33 2.19
N ASP A 65 -3.14 6.27 2.85
CA ASP A 65 -1.83 6.21 3.49
C ASP A 65 -0.75 5.82 2.47
N VAL A 66 0.31 6.60 2.45
CA VAL A 66 1.45 6.44 1.55
C VAL A 66 2.66 5.95 2.33
N TYR A 67 3.31 4.93 1.80
CA TYR A 67 4.51 4.31 2.33
C TYR A 67 5.61 4.25 1.28
N GLY A 68 6.85 4.31 1.76
CA GLY A 68 8.07 4.07 1.00
C GLY A 68 8.89 2.97 1.66
N LEU A 69 9.34 1.99 0.89
CA LEU A 69 10.23 0.94 1.40
C LEU A 69 11.16 0.41 0.30
N CYS A 70 12.34 -0.06 0.69
CA CYS A 70 13.28 -0.70 -0.21
C CYS A 70 13.06 -2.21 -0.21
N ILE A 71 12.86 -2.79 -1.39
CA ILE A 71 12.70 -4.23 -1.60
C ILE A 71 13.73 -4.65 -2.63
N GLU A 72 14.65 -5.54 -2.22
CA GLU A 72 15.69 -6.08 -3.11
C GLU A 72 16.52 -4.97 -3.79
N GLY A 73 16.79 -3.88 -3.08
CA GLY A 73 17.57 -2.75 -3.59
C GLY A 73 16.79 -1.75 -4.45
N THR A 74 15.49 -1.98 -4.67
CA THR A 74 14.60 -1.05 -5.40
C THR A 74 13.67 -0.33 -4.43
N GLY A 75 13.52 0.98 -4.58
CA GLY A 75 12.54 1.75 -3.83
C GLY A 75 11.12 1.56 -4.36
N TRP A 76 10.17 1.30 -3.47
CA TRP A 76 8.76 1.11 -3.81
C TRP A 76 7.88 2.17 -3.16
N TYR A 77 6.97 2.70 -3.96
CA TYR A 77 5.83 3.50 -3.55
C TYR A 77 4.65 2.57 -3.29
N VAL A 78 4.02 2.68 -2.12
CA VAL A 78 2.82 1.93 -1.77
C VAL A 78 1.78 2.90 -1.24
N LYS A 79 0.58 2.87 -1.81
CA LYS A 79 -0.57 3.66 -1.37
C LYS A 79 -1.71 2.74 -1.00
N ILE A 80 -2.27 2.95 0.18
CA ILE A 80 -3.28 2.10 0.79
C ILE A 80 -4.46 2.95 1.21
N TYR A 81 -5.67 2.49 0.92
CA TYR A 81 -6.87 3.00 1.58
C TYR A 81 -7.81 1.83 1.88
N ILE A 82 -8.73 2.03 2.81
CA ILE A 82 -9.75 1.04 3.17
C ILE A 82 -11.10 1.61 2.79
N ASP A 83 -11.83 0.90 1.93
CA ASP A 83 -13.22 1.22 1.63
C ASP A 83 -14.10 0.67 2.77
N GLU A 84 -14.47 1.54 3.70
CA GLU A 84 -15.25 1.22 4.91
C GLU A 84 -16.77 1.37 4.69
N TYR A 85 -17.21 1.98 3.58
CA TYR A 85 -18.57 2.56 3.49
C TYR A 85 -19.49 1.92 2.45
N ASP A 86 -19.08 0.87 1.75
CA ASP A 86 -19.96 0.17 0.80
C ASP A 86 -20.87 -0.84 1.55
N PRO A 87 -22.18 -0.57 1.73
CA PRO A 87 -23.08 -1.47 2.46
C PRO A 87 -23.30 -2.81 1.73
N ASP A 88 -22.99 -2.87 0.42
CA ASP A 88 -23.19 -4.04 -0.41
C ASP A 88 -21.89 -4.86 -0.58
N ARG A 89 -20.79 -4.43 0.05
CA ARG A 89 -19.48 -5.10 -0.05
C ARG A 89 -18.77 -5.19 1.30
N PRO A 90 -17.98 -6.26 1.51
CA PRO A 90 -17.11 -6.30 2.67
C PRO A 90 -16.07 -5.19 2.60
N GLU A 91 -15.71 -4.65 3.76
CA GLU A 91 -14.58 -3.74 3.93
C GLU A 91 -13.34 -4.30 3.22
N THR A 92 -12.76 -3.51 2.33
CA THR A 92 -11.71 -3.97 1.41
C THR A 92 -10.51 -3.05 1.45
N THR A 93 -9.32 -3.63 1.59
CA THR A 93 -8.06 -2.89 1.45
C THR A 93 -7.72 -2.71 -0.02
N PHE A 94 -7.62 -1.47 -0.47
CA PHE A 94 -7.14 -1.15 -1.81
C PHE A 94 -5.66 -0.78 -1.75
N ILE A 95 -4.84 -1.51 -2.53
CA ILE A 95 -3.41 -1.29 -2.61
C ILE A 95 -3.04 -0.86 -4.03
N SER A 96 -2.30 0.24 -4.13
CA SER A 96 -1.59 0.67 -5.32
C SER A 96 -0.11 0.64 -5.03
N LEU A 97 0.68 -0.05 -5.86
CA LEU A 97 2.12 -0.12 -5.67
C LEU A 97 2.87 -0.06 -7.00
N HIS A 98 4.05 0.56 -6.98
CA HIS A 98 4.99 0.64 -8.10
C HIS A 98 6.37 1.09 -7.59
N PRO A 99 7.46 0.89 -8.36
CA PRO A 99 8.75 1.48 -8.06
C PRO A 99 8.67 3.00 -7.94
N LEU A 100 9.48 3.58 -7.08
CA LEU A 100 9.57 5.02 -6.91
C LEU A 100 10.11 5.66 -8.20
N GLU A 101 9.39 6.64 -8.72
CA GLU A 101 9.88 7.52 -9.79
C GLU A 101 10.77 8.65 -9.24
N ARG A 102 10.61 8.93 -7.93
CA ARG A 102 11.31 9.97 -7.19
C ARG A 102 11.42 9.54 -5.74
N SER A 103 12.43 10.06 -5.04
CA SER A 103 12.60 9.77 -3.63
C SER A 103 11.41 10.18 -2.78
N ILE A 104 11.15 9.45 -1.69
CA ILE A 104 10.09 9.75 -0.72
C ILE A 104 10.66 9.83 0.70
N MET A 105 10.09 10.70 1.54
CA MET A 105 10.52 10.89 2.92
C MET A 105 9.61 10.15 3.90
N THR A 106 10.13 9.07 4.48
CA THR A 106 9.43 8.23 5.45
C THR A 106 9.82 8.58 6.88
N ASN A 107 9.20 7.91 7.86
CA ASN A 107 9.62 7.99 9.26
C ASN A 107 11.06 7.47 9.49
N ALA A 108 11.55 6.53 8.66
CA ALA A 108 12.92 6.02 8.71
C ALA A 108 13.94 6.91 7.98
N GLY A 109 13.47 7.93 7.25
CA GLY A 109 14.29 8.77 6.38
C GLY A 109 13.95 8.61 4.90
N LYS A 110 14.90 8.99 4.05
CA LYS A 110 14.73 9.07 2.60
C LYS A 110 14.85 7.69 1.97
N VAL A 111 13.88 7.31 1.15
CA VAL A 111 13.94 6.14 0.26
C VAL A 111 14.15 6.63 -1.16
N GLU A 112 15.20 6.13 -1.81
CA GLU A 112 15.54 6.44 -3.21
C GLU A 112 14.87 5.43 -4.16
N PRO A 113 14.69 5.78 -5.45
CA PRO A 113 14.30 4.84 -6.51
C PRO A 113 15.13 3.56 -6.56
#